data_AF-A0A3A0CMX0-F1
#
_entry.id   AF-A0A3A0CMX0-F1
#
_cell.length_a   1.000
_cell.length_b   1.000
_cell.length_c   1.000
_cell.angle_alpha   90.00
_cell.angle_beta   90.00
_cell.angle_gamma   90.00
#
_symmetry.space_group_name_H-M   'P 1'
#
loop_
_entity.id
_entity.type
_entity.pdbx_description
1 polymer ?
#
loop_
_entity_poly.entity_id
_entity_poly.type
_entity_poly.pdbx_seq_one_letter_code
_entity_poly.pdbx_strand_id
1 'polypeptide(L)'
;MMTRSGARANTLALRVAALCAAALPGCAHTEEEVRMQTALPEPMVFAVAPILNFSGEFSLDPVKAADLLASELTFVNGATVLPVSRVVAVLTAQGKTQIESPEHAVRVADAVGADGIIVAGVTEFEAYTPILGVAVQLYLTPGVDPRSVRQVSTSRMMAPIEFTSATAPVSQAQATYNGNHEYVADLIKQYAAARDEELLMGWRQYLKVQTLFIRFCWHDALNRLLAQYPGTESVAADVGQTENPS
;
A
#
# COMPACT_ATOMS: atom_id res chain seq x y z
N MET A 1 -71.77 31.36 39.40
CA MET A 1 -70.75 30.60 40.16
C MET A 1 -70.30 29.44 39.26
N MET A 2 -69.20 29.57 38.51
CA MET A 2 -67.82 29.13 38.88
C MET A 2 -67.80 27.66 39.37
N THR A 3 -66.98 26.72 38.88
CA THR A 3 -65.74 26.75 38.08
C THR A 3 -65.35 25.33 37.64
N ARG A 4 -64.57 25.24 36.56
CA ARG A 4 -63.86 24.06 35.99
C ARG A 4 -62.86 23.39 36.94
N SER A 5 -62.67 22.06 36.85
CA SER A 5 -61.41 21.31 37.08
C SER A 5 -61.65 19.82 36.84
N GLY A 6 -60.79 18.97 36.24
CA GLY A 6 -59.45 19.16 35.74
C GLY A 6 -59.08 18.00 34.79
N ALA A 7 -58.40 18.34 33.69
CA ALA A 7 -57.78 17.40 32.76
C ALA A 7 -56.27 17.45 33.00
N ARG A 8 -55.73 16.51 33.79
CA ARG A 8 -54.29 16.41 34.09
C ARG A 8 -53.76 14.98 34.22
N ALA A 9 -54.33 14.00 33.51
CA ALA A 9 -53.89 12.61 33.63
C ALA A 9 -53.03 12.07 32.46
N ASN A 10 -52.99 12.74 31.30
CA ASN A 10 -52.44 12.14 30.07
C ASN A 10 -51.04 12.59 29.63
N THR A 11 -50.36 13.47 30.37
CA THR A 11 -49.05 14.00 29.96
C THR A 11 -47.84 13.24 30.51
N LEU A 12 -48.03 12.31 31.46
CA LEU A 12 -46.92 11.56 32.07
C LEU A 12 -46.55 10.30 31.29
N ALA A 13 -47.53 9.60 30.69
CA ALA A 13 -47.28 8.37 29.93
C ALA A 13 -46.48 8.63 28.63
N LEU A 14 -46.65 9.80 28.01
CA LEU A 14 -45.95 10.14 26.76
C LEU A 14 -44.47 10.47 26.96
N ARG A 15 -44.06 10.85 28.18
CA ARG A 15 -42.66 11.21 28.47
C ARG A 15 -41.76 10.01 28.75
N VAL A 16 -42.32 8.89 29.21
CA VAL A 16 -41.54 7.66 29.47
C VAL A 16 -41.25 6.90 28.17
N ALA A 17 -42.20 6.88 27.23
CA ALA A 17 -41.96 6.28 25.91
C ALA A 17 -40.92 7.04 25.07
N ALA A 18 -40.81 8.36 25.24
CA ALA A 18 -39.80 9.18 24.54
C ALA A 18 -38.37 9.00 25.09
N LEU A 19 -38.21 8.47 26.31
CA LEU A 19 -36.87 8.28 26.90
C LEU A 19 -36.23 6.93 26.49
N CYS A 20 -37.03 5.93 26.13
CA CYS A 20 -36.51 4.63 25.70
C CYS A 20 -36.11 4.58 24.21
N ALA A 21 -36.58 5.51 23.38
CA ALA A 21 -36.23 5.56 21.95
C ALA A 21 -34.86 6.22 21.67
N ALA A 22 -34.22 6.83 22.68
CA ALA A 22 -32.91 7.48 22.56
C ALA A 22 -31.73 6.56 22.96
N ALA A 23 -31.99 5.29 23.31
CA ALA A 23 -30.99 4.37 23.86
C ALA A 23 -30.48 3.33 22.85
N LEU A 24 -30.47 3.66 21.56
CA LEU A 24 -29.69 2.92 20.56
C LEU A 24 -28.67 3.87 19.91
N PRO A 25 -27.58 4.25 20.60
CA PRO A 25 -26.36 4.50 19.87
C PRO A 25 -25.93 3.14 19.32
N GLY A 26 -26.47 2.78 18.15
CA GLY A 26 -25.83 1.79 17.31
C GLY A 26 -24.45 2.37 17.02
N CYS A 27 -23.44 1.88 17.74
CA CYS A 27 -22.06 2.10 17.38
C CYS A 27 -21.92 1.53 15.97
N ALA A 28 -22.04 2.39 14.97
CA ALA A 28 -21.45 2.15 13.68
C ALA A 28 -19.94 2.06 13.96
N HIS A 29 -19.49 0.85 14.27
CA HIS A 29 -18.10 0.50 14.22
C HIS A 29 -17.75 0.57 12.74
N THR A 30 -17.38 1.77 12.30
CA THR A 30 -16.65 1.92 11.05
C THR A 30 -15.35 1.17 11.29
N GLU A 31 -15.29 -0.08 10.82
CA GLU A 31 -14.03 -0.75 10.54
C GLU A 31 -13.26 0.19 9.63
N GLU A 32 -12.38 1.00 10.22
CA GLU A 32 -11.39 1.75 9.49
C GLU A 32 -10.42 0.70 8.96
N GLU A 33 -10.77 0.15 7.79
CA GLU A 33 -9.90 -0.78 7.08
C GLU A 33 -8.50 -0.19 7.05
N VAL A 34 -7.56 -1.03 7.44
CA VAL A 34 -6.16 -0.71 7.66
C VAL A 34 -5.54 -0.44 6.31
N ARG A 35 -5.75 0.78 5.84
CA ARG A 35 -5.29 1.27 4.56
C ARG A 35 -3.93 1.89 4.77
N MET A 36 -3.01 1.67 3.83
CA MET A 36 -1.78 2.43 3.83
C MET A 36 -2.11 3.92 3.83
N GLN A 37 -1.41 4.68 4.68
CA GLN A 37 -1.61 6.13 4.82
C GLN A 37 -1.34 6.89 3.53
N THR A 38 -0.61 6.26 2.61
CA THR A 38 -0.22 6.80 1.31
C THR A 38 -1.26 6.42 0.26
N ALA A 39 -2.01 7.40 -0.25
CA ALA A 39 -2.99 7.23 -1.31
C ALA A 39 -2.41 7.63 -2.67
N LEU A 40 -2.75 6.89 -3.72
CA LEU A 40 -2.43 7.30 -5.09
C LEU A 40 -3.37 8.43 -5.54
N PRO A 41 -2.88 9.39 -6.34
CA PRO A 41 -3.68 10.52 -6.81
C PRO A 41 -4.81 10.08 -7.76
N GLU A 42 -4.58 9.01 -8.53
CA GLU A 42 -5.55 8.43 -9.46
C GLU A 42 -5.55 6.91 -9.31
N PRO A 43 -6.70 6.24 -9.52
CA PRO A 43 -6.76 4.79 -9.47
C PRO A 43 -5.87 4.19 -10.58
N MET A 44 -4.96 3.30 -10.20
CA MET A 44 -4.00 2.67 -11.12
C MET A 44 -4.00 1.16 -10.98
N VAL A 45 -3.82 0.48 -12.11
CA VAL A 45 -3.65 -0.96 -12.21
C VAL A 45 -2.16 -1.31 -12.16
N PHE A 46 -1.73 -2.04 -11.14
CA PHE A 46 -0.35 -2.51 -10.98
C PHE A 46 -0.21 -3.99 -11.29
N ALA A 47 0.88 -4.33 -11.97
CA ALA A 47 1.42 -5.68 -12.04
C ALA A 47 2.61 -5.83 -11.09
N VAL A 48 2.79 -7.02 -10.53
CA VAL A 48 3.98 -7.34 -9.73
C VAL A 48 4.76 -8.44 -10.44
N ALA A 49 6.04 -8.18 -10.72
CA ALA A 49 6.93 -9.18 -11.31
C ALA A 49 7.38 -10.21 -10.26
N PRO A 50 7.70 -11.46 -10.67
CA PRO A 50 8.39 -12.40 -9.81
C PRO A 50 9.65 -11.78 -9.19
N ILE A 51 9.87 -12.02 -7.90
CA ILE A 51 10.95 -11.36 -7.15
C ILE A 51 12.32 -11.84 -7.67
N LEU A 52 13.21 -10.89 -7.94
CA LEU A 52 14.59 -11.18 -8.27
C LEU A 52 15.34 -11.59 -7.00
N ASN A 53 15.98 -12.75 -7.01
CA ASN A 53 16.76 -13.21 -5.86
C ASN A 53 18.24 -12.91 -6.06
N PHE A 54 18.78 -11.99 -5.26
CA PHE A 54 20.19 -11.61 -5.21
C PHE A 54 20.85 -11.95 -3.87
N SER A 55 20.14 -12.58 -2.93
CA SER A 55 20.66 -12.92 -1.60
C SER A 55 21.59 -14.14 -1.59
N GLY A 56 21.56 -14.95 -2.65
CA GLY A 56 22.30 -16.22 -2.75
C GLY A 56 21.65 -17.39 -2.02
N GLU A 57 20.50 -17.17 -1.35
CA GLU A 57 19.76 -18.20 -0.61
C GLU A 57 18.65 -18.81 -1.49
N PHE A 58 18.60 -20.13 -1.63
CA PHE A 58 17.68 -20.80 -2.57
C PHE A 58 16.28 -21.11 -2.00
N SER A 59 16.08 -20.92 -0.69
CA SER A 59 14.81 -21.21 -0.03
C SER A 59 13.72 -20.17 -0.32
N LEU A 60 14.06 -19.03 -0.93
CA LEU A 60 13.10 -18.01 -1.34
C LEU A 60 12.44 -18.37 -2.68
N ASP A 61 11.13 -18.63 -2.66
CA ASP A 61 10.30 -18.81 -3.85
C ASP A 61 9.92 -17.43 -4.45
N PRO A 62 10.40 -17.07 -5.66
CA PRO A 62 10.17 -15.78 -6.28
C PRO A 62 8.69 -15.41 -6.48
N VAL A 63 7.86 -16.39 -6.82
CA VAL A 63 6.45 -16.16 -7.14
C VAL A 63 5.67 -15.95 -5.86
N LYS A 64 5.90 -16.79 -4.83
CA LYS A 64 5.25 -16.60 -3.53
C LYS A 64 5.65 -15.29 -2.87
N ALA A 65 6.92 -14.90 -2.97
CA ALA A 65 7.37 -13.62 -2.43
C ALA A 65 6.71 -12.43 -3.16
N ALA A 66 6.48 -12.55 -4.47
CA ALA A 66 5.76 -11.57 -5.26
C ALA A 66 4.26 -11.55 -4.91
N ASP A 67 3.64 -12.70 -4.63
CA ASP A 67 2.25 -12.76 -4.19
C ASP A 67 2.06 -12.04 -2.84
N LEU A 68 3.02 -12.13 -1.92
CA LEU A 68 2.99 -11.36 -0.68
C LEU A 68 3.08 -9.85 -0.94
N LEU A 69 3.99 -9.43 -1.82
CA LEU A 69 4.11 -8.02 -2.21
C LEU A 69 2.84 -7.50 -2.89
N ALA A 70 2.26 -8.29 -3.81
CA ALA A 70 1.00 -7.99 -4.47
C ALA A 70 -0.16 -7.88 -3.47
N SER A 71 -0.19 -8.78 -2.47
CA SER A 71 -1.18 -8.74 -1.39
C SER A 71 -1.03 -7.51 -0.51
N GLU A 72 0.19 -7.03 -0.25
CA GLU A 72 0.37 -5.78 0.51
C GLU A 72 -0.01 -4.55 -0.31
N LEU A 73 0.18 -4.60 -1.63
CA LEU A 73 -0.20 -3.52 -2.53
C LEU A 73 -1.73 -3.33 -2.61
N THR A 74 -2.54 -4.37 -2.35
CA THR A 74 -4.02 -4.20 -2.33
C THR A 74 -4.51 -3.33 -1.18
N PHE A 75 -3.70 -3.10 -0.15
CA PHE A 75 -4.03 -2.19 0.97
C PHE A 75 -3.73 -0.71 0.65
N VAL A 76 -3.17 -0.43 -0.53
CA VAL A 76 -2.95 0.94 -1.01
C VAL A 76 -4.22 1.50 -1.62
N ASN A 77 -4.67 2.65 -1.12
CA ASN A 77 -5.83 3.34 -1.68
C ASN A 77 -5.55 3.75 -3.14
N GLY A 78 -6.44 3.35 -4.05
CA GLY A 78 -6.32 3.61 -5.48
C GLY A 78 -5.50 2.57 -6.24
N ALA A 79 -4.95 1.53 -5.59
CA ALA A 79 -4.25 0.46 -6.29
C ALA A 79 -5.21 -0.69 -6.66
N THR A 80 -5.25 -1.06 -7.93
CA THR A 80 -5.83 -2.32 -8.41
C THR A 80 -4.69 -3.25 -8.78
N VAL A 81 -4.60 -4.43 -8.17
CA VAL A 81 -3.45 -5.33 -8.38
C VAL A 81 -3.82 -6.50 -9.29
N LEU A 82 -3.07 -6.70 -10.37
CA LEU A 82 -3.20 -7.89 -11.21
C LEU A 82 -2.53 -9.09 -10.54
N PRO A 83 -3.09 -10.30 -10.69
CA PRO A 83 -2.44 -11.53 -10.19
C PRO A 83 -1.04 -11.72 -10.77
N VAL A 84 -0.07 -12.10 -9.94
CA VAL A 84 1.33 -12.36 -10.35
C VAL A 84 1.39 -13.43 -11.45
N SER A 85 0.48 -14.41 -11.39
CA SER A 85 0.35 -15.47 -12.40
C SER A 85 0.15 -14.95 -13.83
N ARG A 86 -0.45 -13.75 -14.00
CA ARG A 86 -0.61 -13.11 -15.31
C ARG A 86 0.73 -12.65 -15.87
N VAL A 87 1.59 -12.10 -15.02
CA VAL A 87 2.95 -11.68 -15.39
C VAL A 87 3.81 -12.90 -15.68
N VAL A 88 3.73 -13.94 -14.84
CA VAL A 88 4.41 -15.22 -15.07
C VAL A 88 4.01 -15.84 -16.39
N ALA A 89 2.72 -15.80 -16.76
CA ALA A 89 2.24 -16.34 -18.03
C ALA A 89 2.86 -15.61 -19.24
N VAL A 90 2.95 -14.27 -19.19
CA VAL A 90 3.60 -13.47 -20.24
C VAL A 90 5.09 -13.78 -20.33
N LEU A 91 5.79 -13.86 -19.19
CA LEU A 91 7.22 -14.21 -19.16
C LEU A 91 7.47 -15.61 -19.74
N THR A 92 6.68 -16.60 -19.32
CA THR A 92 6.78 -17.98 -19.79
C THR A 92 6.53 -18.07 -21.30
N ALA A 93 5.54 -17.34 -21.82
CA ALA A 93 5.27 -17.29 -23.26
C ALA A 93 6.44 -16.71 -24.07
N GLN A 94 7.28 -15.88 -23.44
CA GLN A 94 8.50 -15.32 -24.03
C GLN A 94 9.75 -16.20 -23.80
N GLY A 95 9.61 -17.36 -23.13
CA GLY A 95 10.72 -18.22 -22.76
C GLY A 95 11.61 -17.65 -21.65
N LYS A 96 11.08 -16.71 -20.85
CA LYS A 96 11.79 -16.03 -19.78
C LYS A 96 11.21 -16.39 -18.42
N THR A 97 12.03 -16.34 -17.39
CA THR A 97 11.62 -16.60 -16.00
C THR A 97 11.56 -15.31 -15.16
N GLN A 98 12.19 -14.24 -15.64
CA GLN A 98 12.34 -12.99 -14.91
C GLN A 98 12.38 -11.77 -15.84
N ILE A 99 12.22 -10.59 -15.24
CA ILE A 99 12.45 -9.31 -15.91
C ILE A 99 13.97 -9.10 -16.04
N GLU A 100 14.42 -8.64 -17.20
CA GLU A 100 15.85 -8.56 -17.55
C GLU A 100 16.31 -7.13 -17.80
N SER A 101 15.38 -6.23 -18.14
CA SER A 101 15.69 -4.83 -18.38
C SER A 101 14.47 -3.96 -18.04
N PRO A 102 14.68 -2.65 -17.80
CA PRO A 102 13.59 -1.69 -17.63
C PRO A 102 12.61 -1.69 -18.82
N GLU A 103 13.11 -1.78 -20.06
CA GLU A 103 12.26 -1.76 -21.26
C GLU A 103 11.43 -3.04 -21.33
N HIS A 104 12.01 -4.16 -20.87
CA HIS A 104 11.30 -5.41 -20.76
C HIS A 104 10.17 -5.32 -19.72
N ALA A 105 10.40 -4.67 -18.57
CA ALA A 105 9.38 -4.44 -17.55
C ALA A 105 8.17 -3.69 -18.13
N VAL A 106 8.41 -2.55 -18.79
CA VAL A 106 7.35 -1.72 -19.38
C VAL A 106 6.56 -2.49 -20.44
N ARG A 107 7.23 -3.26 -21.31
CA ARG A 107 6.54 -4.10 -22.31
C ARG A 107 5.68 -5.20 -21.68
N VAL A 108 6.15 -5.79 -20.59
CA VAL A 108 5.38 -6.82 -19.86
C VAL A 108 4.16 -6.18 -19.19
N ALA A 109 4.30 -4.99 -18.60
CA ALA A 109 3.21 -4.23 -18.02
C ALA A 109 2.10 -3.94 -19.06
N ASP A 110 2.50 -3.45 -20.23
CA ASP A 110 1.60 -3.18 -21.36
C ASP A 110 0.91 -4.47 -21.84
N ALA A 111 1.66 -5.58 -21.97
CA ALA A 111 1.11 -6.87 -22.39
C ALA A 111 0.08 -7.47 -21.41
N VAL A 112 0.21 -7.21 -20.10
CA VAL A 112 -0.78 -7.66 -19.10
C VAL A 112 -1.93 -6.67 -18.90
N GLY A 113 -1.85 -5.48 -19.52
CA GLY A 113 -2.82 -4.39 -19.36
C GLY A 113 -2.75 -3.70 -18.00
N ALA A 114 -1.54 -3.51 -17.46
CA ALA A 114 -1.30 -2.75 -16.24
C ALA A 114 -0.77 -1.35 -16.57
N ASP A 115 -1.16 -0.37 -15.76
CA ASP A 115 -0.67 1.01 -15.85
C ASP A 115 0.79 1.13 -15.40
N GLY A 116 1.21 0.25 -14.49
CA GLY A 116 2.60 0.13 -14.06
C GLY A 116 2.97 -1.28 -13.60
N ILE A 117 4.27 -1.53 -13.50
CA ILE A 117 4.83 -2.78 -12.98
C ILE A 117 5.83 -2.49 -11.87
N ILE A 118 5.71 -3.24 -10.78
CA ILE A 118 6.68 -3.26 -9.69
C ILE A 118 7.67 -4.38 -9.96
N VAL A 119 8.95 -4.01 -10.02
CA VAL A 119 10.08 -4.93 -10.08
C VAL A 119 10.80 -4.84 -8.76
N ALA A 120 10.86 -5.96 -8.04
CA ALA A 120 11.50 -6.02 -6.73
C ALA A 120 12.55 -7.13 -6.70
N GLY A 121 13.61 -6.88 -5.94
CA GLY A 121 14.67 -7.83 -5.68
C GLY A 121 14.95 -7.95 -4.19
N VAL A 122 15.27 -9.16 -3.76
CA VAL A 122 15.74 -9.45 -2.41
C VAL A 122 17.26 -9.56 -2.47
N THR A 123 17.94 -8.64 -1.79
CA THR A 123 19.41 -8.53 -1.78
C THR A 123 20.04 -9.26 -0.60
N GLU A 124 19.28 -9.47 0.47
CA GLU A 124 19.71 -10.18 1.67
C GLU A 124 18.52 -10.96 2.22
N PHE A 125 18.71 -12.22 2.58
CA PHE A 125 17.65 -13.07 3.10
C PHE A 125 18.24 -14.17 3.95
N GLU A 126 17.76 -14.29 5.18
CA GLU A 126 18.09 -15.40 6.07
C GLU A 126 16.80 -16.11 6.51
N ALA A 127 16.74 -17.44 6.37
CA ALA A 127 15.50 -18.19 6.59
C ALA A 127 15.13 -18.40 8.07
N TYR A 128 16.14 -18.34 8.95
CA TYR A 128 15.98 -18.63 10.39
C TYR A 128 16.10 -17.39 11.28
N THR A 129 16.65 -16.31 10.74
CA THR A 129 16.76 -15.00 11.40
C THR A 129 15.93 -14.01 10.59
N PRO A 130 15.18 -13.10 11.22
CA PRO A 130 14.39 -12.10 10.50
C PRO A 130 15.28 -11.02 9.87
N ILE A 131 16.06 -11.36 8.84
CA ILE A 131 16.87 -10.44 8.06
C ILE A 131 16.36 -10.45 6.62
N LEU A 132 16.04 -9.26 6.10
CA LEU A 132 15.60 -9.08 4.72
C LEU A 132 16.12 -7.75 4.17
N GLY A 133 16.90 -7.82 3.10
CA GLY A 133 17.28 -6.68 2.27
C GLY A 133 16.44 -6.67 1.00
N VAL A 134 15.85 -5.54 0.68
CA VAL A 134 14.97 -5.37 -0.49
C VAL A 134 15.32 -4.13 -1.29
N ALA A 135 15.17 -4.25 -2.61
CA ALA A 135 15.17 -3.14 -3.55
C ALA A 135 13.90 -3.22 -4.40
N VAL A 136 13.16 -2.13 -4.48
CA VAL A 136 11.86 -2.06 -5.18
C VAL A 136 11.87 -0.89 -6.14
N GLN A 137 11.42 -1.12 -7.36
CA GLN A 137 11.35 -0.13 -8.43
C GLN A 137 9.96 -0.16 -9.07
N LEU A 138 9.41 1.02 -9.33
CA LEU A 138 8.15 1.18 -10.04
C LEU A 138 8.41 1.73 -11.44
N TYR A 139 7.90 1.03 -12.45
CA TYR A 139 7.88 1.47 -13.84
C TYR A 139 6.45 1.73 -14.28
N LEU A 140 6.22 2.84 -14.98
CA LEU A 140 4.92 3.16 -15.56
C LEU A 140 4.92 2.87 -17.06
N THR A 141 3.75 2.55 -17.59
CA THR A 141 3.54 2.48 -19.03
C THR A 141 3.52 3.89 -19.65
N PRO A 142 3.95 4.07 -20.90
CA PRO A 142 4.10 5.40 -21.49
C PRO A 142 2.79 6.20 -21.56
N GLY A 143 1.64 5.54 -21.64
CA GLY A 143 0.33 6.21 -21.67
C GLY A 143 -0.07 6.84 -20.33
N VAL A 144 0.52 6.37 -19.23
CA VAL A 144 0.25 6.82 -17.87
C VAL A 144 1.39 7.66 -17.32
N ASP A 145 2.63 7.43 -17.75
CA ASP A 145 3.79 8.17 -17.28
C ASP A 145 3.71 9.67 -17.64
N PRO A 146 3.57 10.59 -16.67
CA PRO A 146 3.51 12.03 -16.94
C PRO A 146 4.82 12.58 -17.54
N ARG A 147 5.94 11.84 -17.44
CA ARG A 147 7.24 12.21 -18.02
C ARG A 147 7.29 11.96 -19.53
N SER A 148 6.58 10.94 -20.04
CA SER A 148 6.60 10.56 -21.45
C SER A 148 6.06 11.69 -22.36
N VAL A 149 5.01 12.38 -21.93
CA VAL A 149 4.34 13.47 -22.65
C VAL A 149 5.22 14.72 -22.73
N ARG A 150 5.99 15.01 -21.67
CA ARG A 150 6.86 16.20 -21.59
C ARG A 150 8.05 16.12 -22.55
N GLN A 151 8.51 14.92 -22.89
CA GLN A 151 9.69 14.70 -23.73
C GLN A 151 9.45 15.02 -25.22
N VAL A 152 8.24 14.82 -25.73
CA VAL A 152 7.91 15.04 -27.16
C VAL A 152 7.72 16.53 -27.48
N SER A 153 7.37 17.35 -26.48
CA SER A 153 7.05 18.77 -26.69
C SER A 153 8.26 19.72 -26.58
N THR A 154 9.36 19.28 -25.95
CA THR A 154 10.53 20.13 -25.68
C THR A 154 11.64 20.06 -26.73
N SER A 155 11.48 19.26 -27.80
CA SER A 155 12.50 19.15 -28.87
C SER A 155 12.68 20.40 -29.76
N ARG A 156 12.24 21.60 -29.34
CA ARG A 156 12.43 22.86 -30.10
C ARG A 156 13.02 24.03 -29.32
N MET A 157 13.37 23.90 -28.05
CA MET A 157 14.04 24.99 -27.31
C MET A 157 15.17 24.45 -26.44
N MET A 158 16.34 25.09 -26.56
CA MET A 158 17.57 24.79 -25.82
C MET A 158 17.39 25.04 -24.31
N ALA A 159 16.86 24.05 -23.60
CA ALA A 159 17.06 23.87 -22.16
C ALA A 159 18.10 22.75 -21.94
N PRO A 160 18.85 22.74 -20.82
CA PRO A 160 19.67 21.59 -20.47
C PRO A 160 18.75 20.36 -20.40
N ILE A 161 18.99 19.39 -21.28
CA ILE A 161 18.20 18.15 -21.30
C ILE A 161 18.63 17.35 -20.08
N GLU A 162 17.81 17.32 -19.04
CA GLU A 162 17.88 16.24 -18.07
C GLU A 162 17.46 14.95 -18.80
N PHE A 163 18.44 14.15 -19.21
CA PHE A 163 18.24 12.82 -19.77
C PHE A 163 17.72 11.89 -18.67
N THR A 164 16.46 12.06 -18.27
CA THR A 164 15.72 10.95 -17.68
C THR A 164 15.32 10.07 -18.87
N SER A 165 16.01 8.93 -19.04
CA SER A 165 15.58 7.95 -20.04
C SER A 165 14.10 7.64 -19.79
N ALA A 166 13.28 7.60 -20.86
CA ALA A 166 11.85 7.26 -20.78
C ALA A 166 11.57 5.90 -20.11
N THR A 167 12.62 5.08 -19.90
CA THR A 167 12.58 3.80 -19.21
C THR A 167 13.11 3.82 -17.77
N ALA A 168 13.46 4.98 -17.22
CA ALA A 168 13.91 5.07 -15.83
C ALA A 168 12.74 4.77 -14.87
N PRO A 169 13.00 4.18 -13.68
CA PRO A 169 11.95 3.97 -12.70
C PRO A 169 11.34 5.31 -12.28
N VAL A 170 10.02 5.34 -12.14
CA VAL A 170 9.29 6.53 -11.68
C VAL A 170 9.56 6.78 -10.20
N SER A 171 9.65 5.70 -9.43
CA SER A 171 10.06 5.69 -8.03
C SER A 171 10.91 4.45 -7.73
N GLN A 172 11.80 4.56 -6.74
CA GLN A 172 12.61 3.45 -6.25
C GLN A 172 12.82 3.55 -4.74
N ALA A 173 12.85 2.41 -4.06
CA ALA A 173 13.16 2.33 -2.64
C ALA A 173 14.08 1.15 -2.36
N GLN A 174 15.00 1.33 -1.42
CA GLN A 174 15.86 0.27 -0.92
C GLN A 174 15.86 0.31 0.61
N ALA A 175 15.79 -0.86 1.23
CA ALA A 175 15.81 -0.98 2.68
C ALA A 175 16.38 -2.32 3.11
N THR A 176 17.01 -2.34 4.29
CA THR A 176 17.44 -3.56 4.96
C THR A 176 16.80 -3.62 6.34
N TYR A 177 16.14 -4.74 6.62
CA TYR A 177 15.44 -5.01 7.86
C TYR A 177 16.17 -6.11 8.60
N ASN A 178 16.45 -5.86 9.88
CA ASN A 178 16.96 -6.87 10.80
C ASN A 178 16.08 -6.85 12.05
N GLY A 179 15.35 -7.94 12.29
CA GLY A 179 14.42 -8.06 13.40
C GLY A 179 15.08 -8.10 14.79
N ASN A 180 16.41 -8.18 14.86
CA ASN A 180 17.16 -7.97 16.10
C ASN A 180 17.35 -6.49 16.45
N HIS A 181 17.10 -5.57 15.52
CA HIS A 181 17.21 -4.14 15.77
C HIS A 181 15.91 -3.59 16.38
N GLU A 182 16.05 -2.78 17.44
CA GLU A 182 14.92 -2.19 18.17
C GLU A 182 14.02 -1.33 17.27
N TYR A 183 14.62 -0.53 16.38
CA TYR A 183 13.87 0.28 15.41
C TYR A 183 12.93 -0.56 14.53
N VAL A 184 13.37 -1.74 14.07
CA VAL A 184 12.53 -2.63 13.26
C VAL A 184 11.39 -3.20 14.10
N ALA A 185 11.65 -3.54 15.36
CA ALA A 185 10.60 -3.98 16.28
C ALA A 185 9.54 -2.89 16.51
N ASP A 186 9.93 -1.62 16.59
CA ASP A 186 8.99 -0.50 16.73
C ASP A 186 8.14 -0.27 15.47
N LEU A 187 8.73 -0.37 14.28
CA LEU A 187 7.98 -0.33 13.03
C LEU A 187 6.95 -1.48 12.94
N ILE A 188 7.34 -2.69 13.35
CA ILE A 188 6.45 -3.85 13.39
C ILE A 188 5.30 -3.63 14.37
N LYS A 189 5.55 -3.04 15.54
CA LYS A 189 4.48 -2.69 16.49
C LYS A 189 3.47 -1.74 15.86
N GLN A 190 3.93 -0.69 15.19
CA GLN A 190 3.06 0.28 14.51
C GLN A 190 2.25 -0.41 13.41
N TYR A 191 2.92 -1.22 12.59
CA TYR A 191 2.29 -2.00 11.52
C TYR A 191 1.23 -2.98 12.05
N ALA A 192 1.56 -3.75 13.09
CA ALA A 192 0.63 -4.72 13.69
C ALA A 192 -0.55 -4.02 14.39
N ALA A 193 -0.31 -2.89 15.05
CA ALA A 193 -1.37 -2.09 15.67
C ALA A 193 -2.30 -1.48 14.62
N ALA A 194 -1.75 -1.07 13.48
CA ALA A 194 -2.56 -0.61 12.36
C ALA A 194 -3.48 -1.72 11.87
N ARG A 195 -3.00 -2.97 11.72
CA ARG A 195 -3.73 -4.10 11.10
C ARG A 195 -4.88 -4.70 11.91
N ASP A 196 -4.97 -4.39 13.20
CA ASP A 196 -5.90 -5.00 14.16
C ASP A 196 -5.99 -6.55 14.04
N GLU A 197 -4.87 -7.19 13.67
CA GLU A 197 -4.79 -8.65 13.52
C GLU A 197 -4.57 -9.31 14.90
N GLU A 198 -5.53 -10.10 15.36
CA GLU A 198 -5.42 -10.83 16.63
C GLU A 198 -4.51 -12.06 16.50
N LEU A 199 -3.20 -11.82 16.55
CA LEU A 199 -2.15 -12.83 16.53
C LEU A 199 -1.89 -13.41 17.93
N LEU A 200 -1.62 -14.72 18.02
CA LEU A 200 -1.38 -15.43 19.29
C LEU A 200 -0.27 -14.82 20.14
N MET A 201 0.76 -14.25 19.51
CA MET A 201 1.87 -13.56 20.19
C MET A 201 1.86 -12.05 19.95
N GLY A 202 0.75 -11.50 19.46
CA GLY A 202 0.64 -10.12 18.98
C GLY A 202 1.71 -9.79 17.95
N TRP A 203 2.22 -8.55 18.00
CA TRP A 203 3.26 -8.07 17.09
C TRP A 203 4.55 -8.91 17.09
N ARG A 204 4.87 -9.62 18.19
CA ARG A 204 6.09 -10.45 18.27
C ARG A 204 6.05 -11.66 17.34
N GLN A 205 4.86 -12.08 16.89
CA GLN A 205 4.74 -13.19 15.96
C GLN A 205 5.40 -12.88 14.61
N TYR A 206 5.43 -11.60 14.20
CA TYR A 206 6.13 -11.12 13.01
C TYR A 206 7.63 -11.39 13.05
N LEU A 207 8.26 -11.40 14.23
CA LEU A 207 9.70 -11.70 14.37
C LEU A 207 10.01 -13.20 14.39
N LYS A 208 8.99 -14.06 14.52
CA LYS A 208 9.15 -15.52 14.58
C LYS A 208 8.70 -16.24 13.33
N VAL A 209 7.71 -15.69 12.63
CA VAL A 209 7.14 -16.28 11.42
C VAL A 209 7.66 -15.51 10.21
N GLN A 210 8.54 -16.15 9.43
CA GLN A 210 9.23 -15.50 8.31
C GLN A 210 8.28 -14.89 7.29
N THR A 211 7.17 -15.56 6.96
CA THR A 211 6.16 -15.03 6.03
C THR A 211 5.56 -13.72 6.54
N LEU A 212 5.29 -13.61 7.84
CA LEU A 212 4.77 -12.37 8.42
C LEU A 212 5.84 -11.27 8.40
N PHE A 213 7.09 -11.62 8.70
CA PHE A 213 8.21 -10.68 8.60
C PHE A 213 8.34 -10.09 7.19
N ILE A 214 8.33 -10.96 6.16
CA ILE A 214 8.40 -10.55 4.75
C ILE A 214 7.23 -9.63 4.39
N ARG A 215 6.00 -9.93 4.84
CA ARG A 215 4.84 -9.06 4.62
C ARG A 215 5.05 -7.66 5.20
N PHE A 216 5.53 -7.57 6.44
CA PHE A 216 5.86 -6.29 7.05
C PHE A 216 6.94 -5.54 6.24
N CYS A 217 8.00 -6.22 5.82
CA CYS A 217 9.06 -5.59 5.03
C CYS A 217 8.54 -5.06 3.69
N TRP A 218 7.64 -5.79 3.01
CA TRP A 218 7.00 -5.31 1.79
C TRP A 218 6.12 -4.10 2.04
N HIS A 219 5.37 -4.09 3.14
CA HIS A 219 4.56 -2.93 3.51
C HIS A 219 5.41 -1.67 3.69
N ASP A 220 6.48 -1.74 4.48
CA ASP A 220 7.37 -0.59 4.70
C ASP A 220 8.08 -0.16 3.41
N ALA A 221 8.53 -1.12 2.59
CA ALA A 221 9.16 -0.84 1.30
C ALA A 221 8.19 -0.16 0.31
N LEU A 222 6.92 -0.58 0.28
CA LEU A 222 5.88 0.06 -0.53
C LEU A 222 5.58 1.47 -0.05
N ASN A 223 5.47 1.71 1.26
CA ASN A 223 5.30 3.07 1.79
C ASN A 223 6.45 3.99 1.37
N ARG A 224 7.69 3.52 1.43
CA ARG A 224 8.87 4.28 0.97
C ARG A 224 8.87 4.54 -0.54
N LEU A 225 8.43 3.57 -1.32
CA LEU A 225 8.30 3.67 -2.77
C LEU A 225 7.22 4.70 -3.15
N LEU A 226 6.05 4.63 -2.53
CA LEU A 226 4.93 5.51 -2.82
C LEU A 226 5.16 6.93 -2.28
N ALA A 227 5.87 7.10 -1.17
CA ALA A 227 6.26 8.42 -0.66
C ALA A 227 7.13 9.22 -1.66
N GLN A 228 7.84 8.54 -2.55
CA GLN A 228 8.62 9.17 -3.63
C GLN A 228 7.83 9.29 -4.95
N TYR A 229 6.63 8.72 -5.02
CA TYR A 229 5.82 8.74 -6.24
C TYR A 229 5.30 10.16 -6.49
N PRO A 230 5.50 10.73 -7.69
CA PRO A 230 5.09 12.09 -8.01
C PRO A 230 3.55 12.22 -7.93
N GLY A 231 3.07 13.22 -7.19
CA GLY A 231 1.64 13.48 -7.01
C GLY A 231 1.03 12.84 -5.75
N THR A 232 1.82 12.15 -4.96
CA THR A 232 1.38 11.63 -3.66
C THR A 232 1.43 12.75 -2.62
N GLU A 233 0.28 13.29 -2.24
CA GLU A 233 0.18 14.17 -1.07
C GLU A 233 0.16 13.30 0.19
N SER A 234 1.11 13.51 1.11
CA SER A 234 1.04 12.85 2.41
C SER A 234 -0.16 13.40 3.17
N VAL A 235 -1.13 12.53 3.49
CA VAL A 235 -2.36 12.88 4.24
C VAL A 235 -2.07 13.35 5.68
N ALA A 236 -0.80 13.49 6.06
CA ALA A 236 -0.35 13.88 7.39
C ALA A 236 -0.49 15.39 7.74
N ALA A 237 -1.15 16.21 6.91
CA ALA A 237 -1.18 17.67 7.10
C ALA A 237 -2.55 18.32 7.41
N ASP A 238 -3.68 17.60 7.36
CA ASP A 238 -5.02 18.23 7.42
C ASP A 238 -5.87 17.93 8.67
N VAL A 239 -5.23 17.73 9.83
CA VAL A 239 -5.93 17.58 11.14
C VAL A 239 -5.71 18.79 12.07
N GLY A 240 -5.18 19.91 11.54
CA GLY A 240 -4.67 21.01 12.37
C GLY A 240 -5.33 22.39 12.22
N GLN A 241 -6.41 22.56 11.45
CA GLN A 241 -7.01 23.88 11.22
C GLN A 241 -8.54 23.87 11.10
N THR A 242 -9.25 23.41 12.12
CA THR A 242 -10.64 23.85 12.34
C THR A 242 -10.93 23.82 13.83
N GLU A 243 -10.77 24.98 14.48
CA GLU A 243 -11.62 25.47 15.59
C GLU A 243 -10.96 26.68 16.27
N ASN A 244 -11.37 27.88 15.86
CA ASN A 244 -11.51 28.99 16.81
C ASN A 244 -12.57 29.97 16.28
N PRO A 245 -13.84 29.86 16.67
CA PRO A 245 -14.79 30.94 16.48
C PRO A 245 -14.66 31.95 17.64
N SER A 246 -14.56 33.22 17.24
CA SER A 246 -14.48 34.43 18.06
C SER A 246 -15.61 34.60 19.08
#